data_AF-A0A511XE45-F1
#
_entry.id   AF-A0A511XE45-F1
#
_cell.length_a   1.000
_cell.length_b   1.000
_cell.length_c   1.000
_cell.angle_alpha   90.00
_cell.angle_beta   90.00
_cell.angle_gamma   90.00
#
_symmetry.space_group_name_H-M   'P 1'
#
loop_
_entity.id
_entity.type
_entity.pdbx_description
1 polymer ?
#
loop_
_entity_poly.entity_id
_entity_poly.type
_entity_poly.pdbx_seq_one_letter_code
_entity_poly.pdbx_strand_id
1 'polypeptide(L)'
;MYALLFAEEVVDRGALRVHAREEVYGSTLIRACAQGDINSIKALLVGFWPFVKAFETAIDARVGRMPTRPLVQRFGQSRVRAFFNEAREAVREMKDEEGSHALLWRRAADEIGVELEESSVVPGVAALLESANSDDEVEFFCWLAGTEYIAEELAAYLCHSPAFNGKFSSGRWVWGLAHLMDEHEGPSHLEIDEDLARAYHPSTDPAVVGTALFSHIRRCEKLFGEAAADVGHMLAQEIV
;
A
#
# COMPACT_ATOMS: atom_id res chain seq x y z
N MET A 1 -7.64 -14.63 19.49
CA MET A 1 -8.57 -13.55 19.13
C MET A 1 -7.73 -12.31 19.11
N TYR A 2 -7.35 -11.87 17.92
CA TYR A 2 -6.52 -10.69 17.74
C TYR A 2 -7.31 -9.44 18.13
N ALA A 3 -6.67 -8.49 18.80
CA ALA A 3 -7.29 -7.38 19.46
C ALA A 3 -6.98 -6.07 18.72
N LEU A 4 -7.89 -5.65 17.85
CA LEU A 4 -7.98 -4.26 17.42
C LEU A 4 -8.34 -3.34 18.61
N LEU A 5 -7.92 -2.08 18.57
CA LEU A 5 -8.31 -1.06 19.57
C LEU A 5 -9.78 -0.69 19.45
N PHE A 6 -10.39 -0.91 18.28
CA PHE A 6 -11.81 -0.70 18.05
C PHE A 6 -12.47 -1.95 17.48
N ALA A 7 -13.71 -2.22 17.89
CA ALA A 7 -14.50 -3.35 17.41
C ALA A 7 -15.39 -3.02 16.21
N GLU A 8 -15.61 -1.73 15.95
CA GLU A 8 -16.51 -1.23 14.91
C GLU A 8 -15.70 -0.48 13.85
N GLU A 9 -15.97 -0.74 12.58
CA GLU A 9 -15.45 0.04 11.47
C GLU A 9 -16.03 1.46 11.47
N VAL A 10 -15.24 2.44 11.02
CA VAL A 10 -15.69 3.84 10.87
C VAL A 10 -15.54 4.38 9.46
N VAL A 11 -14.88 3.63 8.59
CA VAL A 11 -14.71 3.97 7.17
C VAL A 11 -15.55 3.02 6.32
N ASP A 12 -16.12 3.54 5.24
CA ASP A 12 -16.78 2.71 4.23
C ASP A 12 -15.71 2.06 3.34
N ARG A 13 -15.23 0.89 3.77
CA ARG A 13 -14.22 0.10 3.05
C ARG A 13 -14.67 -0.28 1.64
N GLY A 14 -15.97 -0.52 1.45
CA GLY A 14 -16.54 -0.84 0.15
C GLY A 14 -16.39 0.31 -0.84
N ALA A 15 -16.68 1.54 -0.40
CA ALA A 15 -16.50 2.73 -1.22
C ALA A 15 -15.01 3.03 -1.51
N LEU A 16 -14.11 2.83 -0.54
CA LEU A 16 -12.66 2.97 -0.77
C LEU A 16 -12.14 1.96 -1.79
N ARG A 17 -12.53 0.67 -1.69
CA ARG A 17 -12.21 -0.34 -2.71
C ARG A 17 -12.71 0.06 -4.11
N VAL A 18 -13.89 0.67 -4.21
CA VAL A 18 -14.39 1.18 -5.51
C VAL A 18 -13.47 2.28 -6.03
N HIS A 19 -13.02 3.22 -5.20
CA HIS A 19 -12.11 4.28 -5.62
C HIS A 19 -10.71 3.77 -6.00
N ALA A 20 -10.10 2.91 -5.18
CA ALA A 20 -8.83 2.26 -5.52
C ALA A 20 -8.93 1.51 -6.86
N ARG A 21 -10.05 0.80 -7.09
CA ARG A 21 -10.33 0.15 -8.36
C ARG A 21 -10.46 1.13 -9.51
N GLU A 22 -11.12 2.27 -9.33
CA GLU A 22 -11.24 3.31 -10.35
C GLU A 22 -9.85 3.82 -10.79
N GLU A 23 -8.93 4.03 -9.84
CA GLU A 23 -7.56 4.48 -10.15
C GLU A 23 -6.75 3.40 -10.86
N VAL A 24 -6.84 2.14 -10.41
CA VAL A 24 -6.15 0.99 -11.03
C VAL A 24 -6.68 0.72 -12.44
N TYR A 25 -8.00 0.58 -12.60
CA TYR A 25 -8.63 0.17 -13.86
C TYR A 25 -8.73 1.34 -14.84
N GLY A 26 -8.81 2.57 -14.34
CA GLY A 26 -8.79 3.79 -15.13
C GLY A 26 -7.41 4.10 -15.72
N SER A 27 -6.33 3.60 -15.10
CA SER A 27 -4.97 3.86 -15.56
C SER A 27 -4.66 3.24 -16.92
N THR A 28 -4.20 4.07 -17.85
CA THR A 28 -3.74 3.61 -19.17
C THR A 28 -2.49 2.76 -19.07
N LEU A 29 -1.57 3.10 -18.16
CA LEU A 29 -0.36 2.30 -17.88
C LEU A 29 -0.75 0.89 -17.43
N ILE A 30 -1.59 0.79 -16.39
CA ILE A 30 -1.96 -0.51 -15.80
C ILE A 30 -2.77 -1.36 -16.79
N ARG A 31 -3.67 -0.77 -17.57
CA ARG A 31 -4.38 -1.49 -18.64
C ARG A 31 -3.44 -2.04 -19.71
N ALA A 32 -2.41 -1.29 -20.09
CA ALA A 32 -1.40 -1.78 -21.04
C ALA A 32 -0.58 -2.93 -20.44
N CYS A 33 -0.21 -2.84 -19.15
CA CYS A 33 0.39 -3.97 -18.43
C CYS A 33 -0.52 -5.21 -18.48
N ALA A 34 -1.81 -5.05 -18.20
CA ALA A 34 -2.79 -6.14 -18.24
C ALA A 34 -2.92 -6.77 -19.65
N GLN A 35 -2.61 -6.04 -20.71
CA GLN A 35 -2.57 -6.57 -22.09
C GLN A 35 -1.24 -7.26 -22.43
N GLY A 36 -0.28 -7.31 -21.50
CA GLY A 36 1.04 -7.87 -21.72
C GLY A 36 1.95 -6.96 -22.53
N ASP A 37 1.71 -5.64 -22.54
CA ASP A 37 2.66 -4.70 -23.13
C ASP A 37 3.94 -4.66 -22.28
N ILE A 38 5.03 -5.20 -22.82
CA ILE A 38 6.25 -5.38 -22.04
C ILE A 38 6.82 -4.04 -21.58
N ASN A 39 6.78 -3.00 -22.42
CA ASN A 39 7.35 -1.70 -22.10
C ASN A 39 6.59 -1.03 -20.95
N SER A 40 5.27 -1.14 -20.92
CA SER A 40 4.42 -0.67 -19.83
C SER A 40 4.70 -1.41 -18.52
N ILE A 41 4.93 -2.74 -18.58
CA ILE A 41 5.32 -3.52 -17.39
C ILE A 41 6.67 -3.05 -16.86
N LYS A 42 7.65 -2.82 -17.74
CA LYS A 42 8.96 -2.27 -17.35
C LYS A 42 8.79 -0.88 -16.71
N ALA A 43 7.97 -0.01 -17.32
CA ALA A 43 7.69 1.32 -16.79
C ALA A 43 7.03 1.27 -15.41
N LEU A 44 6.05 0.38 -15.19
CA LEU A 44 5.44 0.16 -13.89
C LEU A 44 6.50 -0.21 -12.85
N LEU A 45 7.33 -1.22 -13.14
CA LEU A 45 8.33 -1.71 -12.20
C LEU A 45 9.42 -0.68 -11.89
N VAL A 46 9.92 0.04 -12.90
CA VAL A 46 10.97 1.05 -12.72
C VAL A 46 10.43 2.34 -12.11
N GLY A 47 9.27 2.81 -12.59
CA GLY A 47 8.69 4.08 -12.20
C GLY A 47 8.24 4.10 -10.74
N PHE A 48 7.72 2.98 -10.23
CA PHE A 48 7.32 2.85 -8.83
C PHE A 48 8.44 2.31 -7.92
N TRP A 49 9.60 1.92 -8.46
CA TRP A 49 10.70 1.40 -7.63
C TRP A 49 11.12 2.36 -6.49
N PRO A 50 11.25 3.70 -6.71
CA PRO A 50 11.56 4.62 -5.63
C PRO A 50 10.54 4.58 -4.48
N PHE A 51 9.25 4.46 -4.81
CA PHE A 51 8.18 4.32 -3.83
C PHE A 51 8.30 3.03 -3.04
N VAL A 52 8.37 1.89 -3.74
CA VAL A 52 8.43 0.55 -3.11
C VAL A 52 9.61 0.45 -2.14
N LYS A 53 10.78 0.97 -2.52
CA LYS A 53 11.98 0.97 -1.66
C LYS A 53 11.81 1.84 -0.41
N ALA A 54 11.24 3.04 -0.58
CA ALA A 54 11.06 3.97 0.52
C ALA A 54 9.92 3.55 1.48
N PHE A 55 8.88 2.89 0.97
CA PHE A 55 7.72 2.45 1.73
C PHE A 55 8.10 1.57 2.92
N GLU A 56 8.86 0.49 2.67
CA GLU A 56 9.35 -0.40 3.74
C GLU A 56 10.22 0.35 4.77
N THR A 57 11.07 1.26 4.29
CA THR A 57 11.95 2.06 5.15
C THR A 57 11.14 3.00 6.05
N ALA A 58 10.07 3.60 5.53
CA ALA A 58 9.19 4.49 6.27
C ALA A 58 8.43 3.75 7.38
N ILE A 59 7.92 2.55 7.09
CA ILE A 59 7.29 1.68 8.09
C ILE A 59 8.27 1.35 9.21
N ASP A 60 9.45 0.81 8.87
CA ASP A 60 10.46 0.43 9.86
C ASP A 60 10.90 1.61 10.74
N ALA A 61 11.07 2.80 10.14
CA ALA A 61 11.44 4.01 10.86
C ALA A 61 10.35 4.50 11.82
N ARG A 62 9.07 4.38 11.44
CA ARG A 62 7.93 4.88 12.21
C ARG A 62 7.51 3.92 13.32
N VAL A 63 7.46 2.61 13.04
CA VAL A 63 7.02 1.59 14.02
C VAL A 63 7.88 1.62 15.28
N GLY A 64 9.19 1.84 15.15
CA GLY A 64 10.12 1.97 16.27
C GLY A 64 9.96 3.25 17.11
N ARG A 65 9.20 4.25 16.63
CA ARG A 65 9.10 5.60 17.20
C ARG A 65 7.67 6.05 17.54
N MET A 66 6.68 5.18 17.38
CA MET A 66 5.28 5.51 17.62
C MET A 66 5.04 6.09 19.03
N PRO A 67 4.32 7.22 19.15
CA PRO A 67 4.04 7.81 20.45
C PRO A 67 3.00 6.98 21.21
N THR A 68 3.47 6.17 22.16
CA THR A 68 2.59 5.31 22.96
C THR A 68 1.81 6.07 24.04
N ARG A 69 2.26 7.25 24.47
CA ARG A 69 1.65 8.00 25.58
C ARG A 69 0.20 8.41 25.30
N PRO A 70 -0.14 9.03 24.13
CA PRO A 70 -1.53 9.33 23.78
C PRO A 70 -2.42 8.08 23.79
N LEU A 71 -1.94 6.96 23.24
CA LEU A 71 -2.68 5.70 23.22
C LEU A 71 -2.92 5.16 24.64
N VAL A 72 -1.89 5.17 25.49
CA VAL A 72 -2.01 4.70 26.88
C VAL A 72 -2.99 5.55 27.68
N GLN A 73 -3.01 6.86 27.44
CA GLN A 73 -3.99 7.76 28.08
C GLN A 73 -5.42 7.47 27.64
N ARG A 74 -5.61 7.10 26.36
CA ARG A 74 -6.94 6.85 25.78
C ARG A 74 -7.49 5.46 26.10
N PHE A 75 -6.66 4.42 26.03
CA PHE A 75 -7.09 3.01 26.11
C PHE A 75 -6.58 2.25 27.33
N GLY A 76 -5.67 2.85 28.11
CA GLY A 76 -5.01 2.20 29.23
C GLY A 76 -3.82 1.33 28.81
N GLN A 77 -2.86 1.18 29.72
CA GLN A 77 -1.57 0.53 29.44
C GLN A 77 -1.70 -0.95 29.08
N SER A 78 -2.61 -1.69 29.73
CA SER A 78 -2.79 -3.12 29.47
C SER A 78 -3.28 -3.37 28.05
N ARG A 79 -4.28 -2.62 27.61
CA ARG A 79 -4.87 -2.75 26.27
C ARG A 79 -3.89 -2.38 25.16
N VAL A 80 -3.16 -1.27 25.33
CA VAL A 80 -2.14 -0.84 24.36
C VAL A 80 -1.00 -1.85 24.25
N ARG A 81 -0.58 -2.45 25.37
CA ARG A 81 0.44 -3.51 25.35
C ARG A 81 -0.03 -4.77 24.65
N ALA A 82 -1.27 -5.19 24.90
CA ALA A 82 -1.86 -6.34 24.21
C ALA A 82 -1.91 -6.08 22.70
N PHE A 83 -2.48 -4.94 22.28
CA PHE A 83 -2.51 -4.52 20.89
C PHE A 83 -1.14 -4.53 20.23
N PHE A 84 -0.11 -3.89 20.80
CA PHE A 84 1.21 -3.85 20.16
C PHE A 84 1.94 -5.20 20.16
N ASN A 85 1.67 -6.08 21.13
CA ASN A 85 2.23 -7.43 21.09
C ASN A 85 1.61 -8.22 19.94
N GLU A 86 0.29 -8.18 19.82
CA GLU A 86 -0.45 -8.92 18.80
C GLU A 86 -0.24 -8.34 17.40
N ALA A 87 -0.25 -7.01 17.25
CA ALA A 87 0.07 -6.35 15.97
C ALA A 87 1.50 -6.65 15.53
N ARG A 88 2.46 -6.75 16.45
CA ARG A 88 3.83 -7.17 16.11
C ARG A 88 3.91 -8.64 15.72
N GLU A 89 3.14 -9.51 16.36
CA GLU A 89 3.04 -10.91 15.98
C GLU A 89 2.43 -11.04 14.58
N ALA A 90 1.29 -10.38 14.31
CA ALA A 90 0.65 -10.34 13.00
C ALA A 90 1.59 -9.81 11.91
N VAL A 91 2.21 -8.63 12.12
CA VAL A 91 3.16 -8.04 11.15
C VAL A 91 4.39 -8.92 10.94
N ARG A 92 4.84 -9.64 11.98
CA ARG A 92 5.97 -10.57 11.85
C ARG A 92 5.58 -11.83 11.08
N GLU A 93 4.44 -12.42 11.39
CA GLU A 93 3.92 -13.60 10.70
C GLU A 93 3.68 -13.28 9.21
N MET A 94 3.09 -12.13 8.93
CA MET A 94 2.92 -11.62 7.56
C MET A 94 4.26 -11.37 6.86
N LYS A 95 5.25 -10.75 7.53
CA LYS A 95 6.60 -10.59 6.95
C LYS A 95 7.31 -11.92 6.68
N ASP A 96 7.08 -12.93 7.51
CA ASP A 96 7.64 -14.28 7.33
C ASP A 96 6.92 -15.02 6.18
N GLU A 97 5.64 -14.73 5.90
CA GLU A 97 4.81 -15.33 4.84
C GLU A 97 4.95 -14.62 3.48
N GLU A 98 4.90 -13.29 3.45
CA GLU A 98 4.94 -12.43 2.27
C GLU A 98 6.37 -12.09 1.85
N GLY A 99 7.34 -12.21 2.77
CA GLY A 99 8.71 -11.72 2.55
C GLY A 99 8.77 -10.19 2.46
N SER A 100 9.86 -9.66 1.88
CA SER A 100 9.94 -8.22 1.60
C SER A 100 9.27 -7.92 0.25
N HIS A 101 8.28 -7.04 0.25
CA HIS A 101 7.64 -6.53 -0.97
C HIS A 101 8.67 -5.92 -1.93
N ALA A 102 9.69 -5.21 -1.42
CA ALA A 102 10.75 -4.69 -2.27
C ALA A 102 11.59 -5.79 -2.92
N LEU A 103 11.87 -6.90 -2.20
CA LEU A 103 12.52 -8.07 -2.79
C LEU A 103 11.64 -8.77 -3.84
N LEU A 104 10.34 -8.93 -3.56
CA LEU A 104 9.40 -9.51 -4.53
C LEU A 104 9.25 -8.65 -5.79
N TRP A 105 9.23 -7.33 -5.63
CA TRP A 105 9.19 -6.37 -6.74
C TRP A 105 10.46 -6.44 -7.59
N ARG A 106 11.63 -6.49 -6.96
CA ARG A 106 12.92 -6.66 -7.65
C ARG A 106 12.98 -8.00 -8.39
N ARG A 107 12.55 -9.08 -7.76
CA ARG A 107 12.49 -10.39 -8.41
C ARG A 107 11.59 -10.36 -9.66
N ALA A 108 10.46 -9.66 -9.61
CA ALA A 108 9.60 -9.49 -10.78
C ALA A 108 10.32 -8.75 -11.92
N ALA A 109 11.13 -7.74 -11.61
CA ALA A 109 11.94 -7.04 -12.61
C ALA A 109 13.05 -7.94 -13.20
N ASP A 110 13.72 -8.72 -12.36
CA ASP A 110 14.74 -9.68 -12.79
C ASP A 110 14.16 -10.72 -13.78
N GLU A 111 12.94 -11.23 -13.51
CA GLU A 111 12.27 -12.21 -14.36
C GLU A 111 11.93 -11.69 -15.76
N ILE A 112 11.88 -10.37 -15.97
CA ILE A 112 11.64 -9.74 -17.27
C ILE A 112 12.88 -9.01 -17.82
N GLY A 113 14.04 -9.20 -17.19
CA GLY A 113 15.31 -8.62 -17.60
C GLY A 113 15.36 -7.10 -17.50
N VAL A 114 14.85 -6.54 -16.39
CA VAL A 114 14.95 -5.11 -16.06
C VAL A 114 15.78 -4.93 -14.80
N GLU A 115 16.79 -4.07 -14.90
CA GLU A 115 17.57 -3.64 -13.74
C GLU A 115 16.87 -2.47 -13.05
N LEU A 116 16.60 -2.61 -11.76
CA LEU A 116 16.08 -1.54 -10.92
C LEU A 116 17.24 -0.73 -10.36
N GLU A 117 17.66 0.28 -11.13
CA GLU A 117 18.62 1.31 -10.72
C GLU A 117 17.94 2.47 -9.97
N GLU A 118 18.74 3.37 -9.40
CA GLU A 118 18.25 4.64 -8.89
C GLU A 118 17.78 5.49 -10.08
N SER A 119 16.48 5.47 -10.36
CA SER A 119 15.84 6.23 -11.44
C SER A 119 15.42 7.63 -10.96
N SER A 120 15.21 8.54 -11.92
CA SER A 120 14.58 9.81 -11.64
C SER A 120 13.18 9.58 -11.10
N VAL A 121 12.88 10.16 -9.93
CA VAL A 121 11.55 10.09 -9.33
C VAL A 121 10.60 10.99 -10.10
N VAL A 122 9.51 10.42 -10.65
CA VAL A 122 8.47 11.22 -11.30
C VAL A 122 7.69 12.07 -10.30
N PRO A 123 7.11 13.21 -10.72
CA PRO A 123 6.39 14.10 -9.81
C PRO A 123 5.30 13.41 -8.98
N GLY A 124 4.45 12.58 -9.58
CA GLY A 124 3.42 11.85 -8.83
C GLY A 124 3.97 10.84 -7.82
N VAL A 125 5.08 10.15 -8.15
CA VAL A 125 5.76 9.26 -7.20
C VAL A 125 6.43 10.06 -6.07
N ALA A 126 6.99 11.23 -6.37
CA ALA A 126 7.50 12.14 -5.34
C ALA A 126 6.39 12.61 -4.39
N ALA A 127 5.20 12.92 -4.91
CA ALA A 127 4.05 13.32 -4.09
C ALA A 127 3.56 12.18 -3.16
N LEU A 128 3.60 10.92 -3.63
CA LEU A 128 3.36 9.76 -2.75
C LEU A 128 4.40 9.66 -1.64
N LEU A 129 5.67 9.88 -1.97
CA LEU A 129 6.78 9.83 -1.00
C LEU A 129 6.74 10.96 0.04
N GLU A 130 6.19 12.13 -0.30
CA GLU A 130 5.99 13.20 0.69
C GLU A 130 5.08 12.73 1.84
N SER A 131 4.04 11.95 1.53
CA SER A 131 3.11 11.42 2.54
C SER A 131 3.78 10.40 3.46
N ALA A 132 4.76 9.64 2.96
CA ALA A 132 5.58 8.72 3.76
C ALA A 132 6.42 9.44 4.83
N ASN A 133 6.66 10.74 4.67
CA ASN A 133 7.45 11.56 5.59
C ASN A 133 6.57 12.40 6.54
N SER A 134 5.26 12.20 6.57
CA SER A 134 4.38 12.95 7.48
C SER A 134 4.71 12.65 8.94
N ASP A 135 4.86 13.72 9.72
CA ASP A 135 5.00 13.63 11.18
C ASP A 135 3.66 13.42 11.89
N ASP A 136 2.53 13.58 11.18
CA ASP A 136 1.18 13.30 11.68
C ASP A 136 0.89 11.80 11.59
N GLU A 137 0.62 11.16 12.74
CA GLU A 137 0.29 9.73 12.78
C GLU A 137 -0.97 9.39 11.99
N VAL A 138 -1.99 10.24 12.01
CA VAL A 138 -3.25 9.99 11.28
C VAL A 138 -2.99 9.97 9.78
N GLU A 139 -2.26 10.96 9.27
CA GLU A 139 -1.94 11.05 7.85
C GLU A 139 -1.06 9.88 7.40
N PHE A 140 -0.06 9.52 8.21
CA PHE A 140 0.83 8.38 7.93
C PHE A 140 0.06 7.05 7.84
N PHE A 141 -0.79 6.74 8.82
CA PHE A 141 -1.54 5.48 8.80
C PHE A 141 -2.64 5.45 7.72
N CYS A 142 -3.26 6.59 7.40
CA CYS A 142 -4.15 6.67 6.24
C CYS A 142 -3.42 6.47 4.90
N TRP A 143 -2.16 6.91 4.80
CA TRP A 143 -1.33 6.67 3.63
C TRP A 143 -0.94 5.20 3.49
N LEU A 144 -0.64 4.50 4.59
CA LEU A 144 -0.45 3.04 4.57
C LEU A 144 -1.71 2.33 4.09
N ALA A 145 -2.86 2.59 4.72
CA ALA A 145 -4.13 1.98 4.35
C ALA A 145 -4.50 2.24 2.87
N GLY A 146 -4.30 3.47 2.37
CA GLY A 146 -4.55 3.79 0.96
C GLY A 146 -3.60 3.06 0.00
N THR A 147 -2.38 2.80 0.42
CA THR A 147 -1.43 1.99 -0.35
C THR A 147 -1.88 0.53 -0.42
N GLU A 148 -2.34 -0.05 0.70
CA GLU A 148 -2.87 -1.41 0.75
C GLU A 148 -4.10 -1.59 -0.16
N TYR A 149 -5.08 -0.67 -0.11
CA TYR A 149 -6.24 -0.72 -1.02
C TYR A 149 -5.82 -0.76 -2.50
N ILE A 150 -4.85 0.08 -2.88
CA ILE A 150 -4.32 0.08 -4.24
C ILE A 150 -3.58 -1.21 -4.56
N ALA A 151 -2.75 -1.70 -3.64
CA ALA A 151 -1.95 -2.91 -3.85
C ALA A 151 -2.83 -4.14 -4.05
N GLU A 152 -3.86 -4.30 -3.21
CA GLU A 152 -4.86 -5.37 -3.33
C GLU A 152 -5.63 -5.28 -4.67
N GLU A 153 -6.15 -4.11 -5.06
CA GLU A 153 -6.90 -3.97 -6.31
C GLU A 153 -5.99 -4.10 -7.55
N LEU A 154 -4.74 -3.64 -7.47
CA LEU A 154 -3.73 -3.81 -8.51
C LEU A 154 -3.37 -5.29 -8.70
N ALA A 155 -3.16 -6.01 -7.60
CA ALA A 155 -2.92 -7.44 -7.60
C ALA A 155 -4.14 -8.20 -8.14
N ALA A 156 -5.34 -7.88 -7.67
CA ALA A 156 -6.59 -8.48 -8.14
C ALA A 156 -6.77 -8.28 -9.64
N TYR A 157 -6.36 -7.14 -10.19
CA TYR A 157 -6.46 -6.90 -11.62
C TYR A 157 -5.37 -7.63 -12.42
N LEU A 158 -4.10 -7.43 -12.07
CA LEU A 158 -2.97 -7.90 -12.89
C LEU A 158 -2.69 -9.40 -12.74
N CYS A 159 -2.83 -9.97 -11.54
CA CYS A 159 -2.63 -11.41 -11.33
C CYS A 159 -3.68 -12.25 -12.06
N HIS A 160 -4.85 -11.69 -12.37
CA HIS A 160 -5.88 -12.37 -13.16
C HIS A 160 -5.71 -12.17 -14.67
N SER A 161 -4.68 -11.44 -15.14
CA SER A 161 -4.37 -11.33 -16.56
C SER A 161 -3.32 -12.38 -17.00
N PRO A 162 -3.69 -13.34 -17.88
CA PRO A 162 -2.72 -14.28 -18.43
C PRO A 162 -1.65 -13.61 -19.29
N ALA A 163 -1.98 -12.52 -19.99
CA ALA A 163 -1.06 -11.81 -20.86
C ALA A 163 0.04 -11.10 -20.07
N PHE A 164 -0.30 -10.53 -18.91
CA PHE A 164 0.65 -9.96 -17.97
C PHE A 164 1.53 -11.05 -17.33
N ASN A 165 0.91 -12.05 -16.71
CA ASN A 165 1.62 -13.13 -16.03
C ASN A 165 2.57 -13.91 -16.96
N GLY A 166 2.19 -14.10 -18.22
CA GLY A 166 3.00 -14.76 -19.23
C GLY A 166 4.30 -14.02 -19.61
N LYS A 167 4.53 -12.80 -19.10
CA LYS A 167 5.81 -12.10 -19.26
C LYS A 167 6.87 -12.51 -18.25
N PHE A 168 6.46 -13.00 -17.08
CA PHE A 168 7.37 -13.44 -16.04
C PHE A 168 7.80 -14.88 -16.30
N SER A 169 9.08 -15.18 -16.11
CA SER A 169 9.62 -16.54 -16.34
C SER A 169 8.95 -17.62 -15.47
N SER A 170 8.46 -17.23 -14.28
CA SER A 170 7.72 -18.11 -13.38
C SER A 170 6.24 -18.29 -13.77
N GLY A 171 5.76 -17.56 -14.78
CA GLY A 171 4.38 -17.56 -15.23
C GLY A 171 3.42 -16.86 -14.27
N ARG A 172 3.94 -16.09 -13.29
CA ARG A 172 3.14 -15.39 -12.27
C ARG A 172 3.87 -14.14 -11.75
N TRP A 173 3.11 -13.13 -11.37
CA TRP A 173 3.65 -11.98 -10.66
C TRP A 173 3.62 -12.20 -9.14
N VAL A 174 4.73 -12.68 -8.60
CA VAL A 174 4.83 -13.10 -7.18
C VAL A 174 4.55 -11.96 -6.18
N TRP A 175 4.87 -10.72 -6.53
CA TRP A 175 4.53 -9.55 -5.69
C TRP A 175 3.01 -9.39 -5.54
N GLY A 176 2.27 -9.51 -6.64
CA GLY A 176 0.81 -9.40 -6.59
C GLY A 176 0.17 -10.56 -5.84
N LEU A 177 0.74 -11.77 -5.93
CA LEU A 177 0.22 -12.92 -5.16
C LEU A 177 0.29 -12.73 -3.64
N ALA A 178 1.29 -11.99 -3.14
CA ALA A 178 1.36 -11.66 -1.71
C ALA A 178 0.15 -10.83 -1.24
N HIS A 179 -0.42 -10.01 -2.10
CA HIS A 179 -1.59 -9.16 -1.79
C HIS A 179 -2.93 -9.81 -2.15
N LEU A 180 -2.93 -11.09 -2.55
CA LEU A 180 -4.14 -11.89 -2.78
C LEU A 180 -4.35 -12.97 -1.72
N MET A 181 -3.48 -13.02 -0.71
CA MET A 181 -3.58 -14.00 0.35
C MET A 181 -4.70 -13.58 1.32
N ASP A 182 -5.91 -14.06 1.05
CA ASP A 182 -7.10 -13.83 1.90
C ASP A 182 -7.11 -14.70 3.17
N GLU A 183 -6.14 -15.61 3.34
CA GLU A 183 -6.12 -16.62 4.42
C GLU A 183 -5.02 -16.36 5.46
N HIS A 184 -5.04 -15.19 6.09
CA HIS A 184 -4.27 -14.96 7.31
C HIS A 184 -5.18 -15.07 8.54
N GLU A 185 -4.81 -15.88 9.53
CA GLU A 185 -5.47 -15.85 10.83
C GLU A 185 -5.11 -14.53 11.52
N GLY A 186 -5.96 -13.50 11.43
CA GLY A 186 -5.75 -12.21 12.12
C GLY A 186 -6.32 -10.99 11.40
N PRO A 187 -6.18 -9.78 11.97
CA PRO A 187 -6.55 -8.55 11.31
C PRO A 187 -5.59 -8.30 10.15
N SER A 188 -6.08 -7.84 9.00
CA SER A 188 -5.21 -7.53 7.87
C SER A 188 -4.38 -6.25 8.10
N HIS A 189 -3.32 -6.02 7.30
CA HIS A 189 -2.54 -4.77 7.33
C HIS A 189 -3.45 -3.55 7.27
N LEU A 190 -4.40 -3.58 6.35
CA LEU A 190 -5.40 -2.55 6.16
C LEU A 190 -6.19 -2.25 7.45
N GLU A 191 -6.62 -3.29 8.18
CA GLU A 191 -7.38 -3.10 9.42
C GLU A 191 -6.53 -2.51 10.54
N ILE A 192 -5.27 -2.93 10.64
CA ILE A 192 -4.31 -2.39 11.62
C ILE A 192 -4.05 -0.91 11.34
N ASP A 193 -3.86 -0.53 10.08
CA ASP A 193 -3.60 0.85 9.67
C ASP A 193 -4.79 1.76 9.95
N GLU A 194 -6.01 1.33 9.59
CA GLU A 194 -7.24 2.08 9.88
C GLU A 194 -7.47 2.24 11.39
N ASP A 195 -7.22 1.18 12.17
CA ASP A 195 -7.37 1.17 13.63
C ASP A 195 -6.37 2.14 14.30
N LEU A 196 -5.12 2.15 13.84
CA LEU A 196 -4.09 3.07 14.31
C LEU A 196 -4.38 4.52 13.91
N ALA A 197 -4.79 4.77 12.66
CA ALA A 197 -5.18 6.11 12.22
C ALA A 197 -6.33 6.65 13.09
N ARG A 198 -7.34 5.82 13.37
CA ARG A 198 -8.44 6.17 14.28
C ARG A 198 -7.96 6.41 15.71
N ALA A 199 -7.03 5.59 16.20
CA ALA A 199 -6.54 5.66 17.57
C ALA A 199 -5.80 6.97 17.86
N TYR A 200 -5.05 7.47 16.88
CA TYR A 200 -4.34 8.75 16.96
C TYR A 200 -5.20 9.96 16.63
N HIS A 201 -6.34 9.79 15.95
CA HIS A 201 -7.21 10.91 15.61
C HIS A 201 -7.71 11.64 16.88
N PRO A 202 -7.66 12.99 16.93
CA PRO A 202 -7.98 13.77 18.13
C PRO A 202 -9.46 13.72 18.53
N SER A 203 -10.36 13.55 17.56
CA SER A 203 -11.78 13.32 17.82
C SER A 203 -12.06 11.87 18.24
N THR A 204 -13.06 11.69 19.11
CA THR A 204 -13.63 10.39 19.45
C THR A 204 -14.98 10.12 18.77
N ASP A 205 -15.53 11.11 18.05
CA ASP A 205 -16.79 10.97 17.32
C ASP A 205 -16.56 10.10 16.07
N PRO A 206 -17.19 8.91 15.98
CA PRO A 206 -17.01 8.00 14.85
C PRO A 206 -17.31 8.63 13.49
N ALA A 207 -18.30 9.51 13.39
CA ALA A 207 -18.68 10.14 12.12
C ALA A 207 -17.62 11.15 11.64
N VAL A 208 -17.07 11.93 12.58
CA VAL A 208 -15.98 12.88 12.29
C VAL A 208 -14.71 12.13 11.89
N VAL A 209 -14.34 11.12 12.67
CA VAL A 209 -13.14 10.32 12.40
C VAL A 209 -13.28 9.59 11.06
N GLY A 210 -14.40 8.89 10.84
CA GLY A 210 -14.68 8.18 9.60
C GLY A 210 -14.57 9.06 8.36
N THR A 211 -15.17 10.26 8.41
CA THR A 211 -15.09 11.23 7.31
C THR A 211 -13.65 11.67 7.02
N ALA A 212 -12.87 11.96 8.07
CA ALA A 212 -11.47 12.38 7.93
C ALA A 212 -10.61 11.26 7.34
N LEU A 213 -10.67 10.05 7.93
CA LEU A 213 -9.92 8.89 7.46
C LEU A 213 -10.26 8.55 6.01
N PHE A 214 -11.55 8.51 5.66
CA PHE A 214 -12.00 8.27 4.29
C PHE A 214 -11.39 9.28 3.32
N SER A 215 -11.40 10.57 3.68
CA SER A 215 -10.82 11.62 2.83
C SER A 215 -9.31 11.48 2.66
N HIS A 216 -8.57 11.10 3.71
CA HIS A 216 -7.12 10.93 3.64
C HIS A 216 -6.72 9.70 2.82
N ILE A 217 -7.40 8.57 3.05
CA ILE A 217 -7.17 7.33 2.30
C ILE A 217 -7.46 7.56 0.81
N ARG A 218 -8.62 8.13 0.49
CA ARG A 218 -8.98 8.45 -0.90
C ARG A 218 -8.01 9.41 -1.57
N ARG A 219 -7.43 10.37 -0.83
CA ARG A 219 -6.39 11.26 -1.36
C ARG A 219 -5.14 10.46 -1.74
N CYS A 220 -4.75 9.48 -0.94
CA CYS A 220 -3.62 8.59 -1.25
C CYS A 220 -3.90 7.78 -2.52
N GLU A 221 -5.08 7.17 -2.65
CA GLU A 221 -5.50 6.43 -3.85
C GLU A 221 -5.39 7.31 -5.11
N LYS A 222 -5.89 8.55 -5.05
CA LYS A 222 -5.79 9.51 -6.16
C LYS A 222 -4.36 9.87 -6.53
N LEU A 223 -3.49 10.06 -5.54
CA LEU A 223 -2.06 10.31 -5.77
C LEU A 223 -1.40 9.13 -6.49
N PHE A 224 -1.84 7.89 -6.21
CA PHE A 224 -1.37 6.72 -6.94
C PHE A 224 -1.80 6.75 -8.41
N GLY A 225 -3.06 7.08 -8.69
CA GLY A 225 -3.55 7.27 -10.06
C GLY A 225 -2.75 8.32 -10.84
N GLU A 226 -2.45 9.45 -10.20
CA GLU A 226 -1.60 10.52 -10.76
C GLU A 226 -0.17 10.03 -11.01
N ALA A 227 0.43 9.30 -10.06
CA ALA A 227 1.75 8.68 -10.22
C ALA A 227 1.78 7.69 -11.40
N ALA A 228 0.76 6.85 -11.56
CA ALA A 228 0.67 5.92 -12.67
C ALA A 228 0.54 6.64 -14.03
N ALA A 229 -0.15 7.77 -14.08
CA ALA A 229 -0.24 8.60 -15.27
C ALA A 229 1.11 9.22 -15.65
N ASP A 230 1.85 9.76 -14.66
CA ASP A 230 3.18 10.34 -14.89
C ASP A 230 4.19 9.30 -15.38
N VAL A 231 4.21 8.11 -14.78
CA VAL A 231 5.04 6.98 -15.23
C VAL A 231 4.69 6.60 -16.68
N GLY A 232 3.40 6.53 -17.00
CA GLY A 232 2.94 6.26 -18.37
C GLY A 232 3.37 7.33 -19.38
N HIS A 233 3.39 8.61 -18.99
CA HIS A 233 3.85 9.70 -19.86
C HIS A 233 5.36 9.69 -20.09
N MET A 234 6.18 9.36 -19.09
CA MET A 234 7.63 9.21 -19.28
C MET A 234 7.95 8.16 -20.35
N LEU A 235 7.27 7.01 -20.30
CA LEU A 235 7.46 5.96 -21.30
C LEU A 235 7.17 6.45 -22.73
N ALA A 236 6.13 7.28 -22.90
CA ALA A 236 5.78 7.82 -24.21
C ALA A 236 6.81 8.82 -24.77
N GLN A 237 7.59 9.46 -23.90
CA GLN A 237 8.61 10.45 -24.28
C GLN A 237 9.97 9.82 -24.63
N GLU A 238 10.30 8.66 -24.06
CA GLU A 238 11.55 7.93 -24.36
C GLU A 238 11.50 7.13 -25.67
N ILE A 239 10.31 6.95 -26.26
CA ILE A 239 10.09 6.17 -27.50
C ILE A 239 10.12 7.07 -28.76
N VAL A 240 10.30 8.39 -28.62
CA VAL A 240 10.35 9.37 -29.74
C VAL A 240 11.78 9.75 -30.12
#